data_AF-T1IAB1-F1
#
_entry.id   AF-T1IAB1-F1
#
_cell.length_a   1.000
_cell.length_b   1.000
_cell.length_c   1.000
_cell.angle_alpha   90.00
_cell.angle_beta   90.00
_cell.angle_gamma   90.00
#
_symmetry.space_group_name_H-M   'P 1'
#
loop_
_entity.id
_entity.type
_entity.pdbx_description
1 polymer ?
#
loop_
_entity_poly.entity_id
_entity_poly.type
_entity_poly.pdbx_seq_one_letter_code
_entity_poly.pdbx_strand_id
1 'polypeptide(L)'
;MGITCLLQISTREKDYIIDTLCLRHILYKLNEVFTKPSILKIFHSGDSDIEWLQRDLGLYVVNMFDTYQAAKVLSYPKLGLSYLLKKFCNVESNKKFQLYDWRISILITSS
;
A
#
# COMPACT_ATOMS: atom_id res chain seq x y z
N MET A 1 -11.17 -7.08 15.63
CA MET A 1 -11.07 -7.02 14.16
C MET A 1 -10.46 -5.69 13.76
N GLY A 2 -9.60 -5.66 12.73
CA GLY A 2 -8.94 -4.44 12.25
C GLY A 2 -9.75 -3.71 11.18
N ILE A 3 -9.32 -2.50 10.83
CA ILE A 3 -9.90 -1.68 9.75
C ILE A 3 -8.78 -1.00 8.96
N THR A 4 -8.86 -1.03 7.63
CA THR A 4 -7.98 -0.20 6.78
C THR A 4 -8.28 1.28 7.03
N CYS A 5 -7.30 2.02 7.54
CA CYS A 5 -7.44 3.45 7.86
C CYS A 5 -6.85 4.39 6.80
N LEU A 6 -5.89 3.89 6.02
CA LEU A 6 -5.17 4.65 5.00
C LEU A 6 -4.84 3.75 3.83
N LEU A 7 -4.92 4.29 2.61
CA LEU A 7 -4.43 3.64 1.39
C LEU A 7 -3.44 4.58 0.71
N GLN A 8 -2.25 4.05 0.40
CA GLN A 8 -1.19 4.78 -0.29
C GLN A 8 -1.07 4.27 -1.72
N ILE A 9 -1.10 5.16 -2.71
CA ILE A 9 -0.95 4.81 -4.12
C ILE A 9 0.07 5.76 -4.74
N SER A 10 1.13 5.21 -5.31
CA SER A 10 2.12 5.96 -6.07
C SER A 10 1.99 5.66 -7.55
N THR A 11 2.06 6.71 -8.36
CA THR A 11 2.25 6.63 -9.81
C THR A 11 3.69 7.02 -10.15
N ARG A 12 4.02 7.15 -11.44
CA ARG A 12 5.33 7.68 -11.84
C ARG A 12 5.51 9.17 -11.52
N GLU A 13 4.42 9.90 -11.41
CA GLU A 13 4.43 11.37 -11.31
C GLU A 13 4.00 11.88 -9.94
N LYS A 14 3.20 11.10 -9.21
CA LYS A 14 2.54 11.57 -7.98
C LYS A 14 2.24 10.45 -7.00
N ASP A 15 2.35 10.81 -5.72
CA ASP A 15 1.92 10.03 -4.58
C ASP A 15 0.55 10.51 -4.07
N TYR A 16 -0.31 9.54 -3.74
CA TYR A 16 -1.65 9.76 -3.21
C TYR A 16 -1.75 9.10 -1.84
N ILE A 17 -2.30 9.86 -0.89
CA ILE A 17 -2.69 9.38 0.43
C ILE A 17 -4.20 9.48 0.50
N ILE A 18 -4.86 8.34 0.67
CA ILE A 18 -6.32 8.23 0.58
C ILE A 18 -6.85 7.86 1.96
N ASP A 19 -7.74 8.70 2.50
CA ASP A 19 -8.50 8.42 3.71
C ASP A 19 -9.57 7.35 3.42
N THR A 20 -9.31 6.13 3.89
CA THR A 20 -10.21 4.99 3.65
C THR A 20 -11.35 4.93 4.65
N LEU A 21 -11.32 5.71 5.73
CA LEU A 21 -12.42 5.81 6.68
C LEU A 21 -13.52 6.71 6.11
N CYS A 22 -13.14 7.89 5.59
CA CYS A 22 -14.06 8.84 4.97
C CYS A 22 -14.61 8.33 3.63
N LEU A 23 -13.74 7.77 2.79
CA LEU A 23 -14.09 7.40 1.41
C LEU A 23 -14.51 5.93 1.26
N ARG A 24 -14.64 5.17 2.34
CA ARG A 24 -14.91 3.72 2.32
C ARG A 24 -15.99 3.30 1.32
N HIS A 25 -17.11 4.04 1.32
CA HIS A 25 -18.30 3.75 0.51
C HIS A 25 -18.12 3.99 -1.00
N ILE A 26 -17.06 4.70 -1.43
CA ILE A 26 -16.78 4.96 -2.85
C ILE A 26 -15.53 4.26 -3.37
N LEU A 27 -14.68 3.73 -2.49
CA LEU A 27 -13.37 3.22 -2.89
C LEU A 27 -13.45 2.00 -3.81
N TYR A 28 -14.56 1.24 -3.81
CA TYR A 28 -14.80 0.15 -4.75
C TYR A 28 -14.63 0.57 -6.22
N LYS A 29 -14.81 1.85 -6.56
CA LYS A 29 -14.59 2.37 -7.92
C LYS A 29 -13.15 2.21 -8.40
N LEU A 30 -12.18 2.12 -7.48
CA LEU A 30 -10.77 1.85 -7.86
C LEU A 30 -10.58 0.48 -8.53
N ASN A 31 -11.57 -0.43 -8.46
CA ASN A 31 -11.55 -1.68 -9.21
C ASN A 31 -11.38 -1.46 -10.72
N GLU A 32 -11.82 -0.32 -11.29
CA GLU A 32 -11.59 0.03 -12.70
C GLU A 32 -10.10 0.02 -13.08
N VAL A 33 -9.21 0.28 -12.12
CA VAL A 33 -7.75 0.25 -12.29
C VAL A 33 -7.14 -1.00 -11.63
N PHE A 34 -7.57 -1.33 -10.41
CA PHE A 34 -7.01 -2.44 -9.63
C PHE A 34 -7.28 -3.80 -10.27
N THR A 35 -8.38 -3.96 -11.02
CA THR A 35 -8.69 -5.20 -11.74
C THR A 35 -8.32 -5.14 -13.22
N LYS A 36 -7.83 -4.00 -13.73
CA LYS A 36 -7.42 -3.88 -15.12
C LYS A 36 -6.11 -4.64 -15.36
N PRO A 37 -6.09 -5.72 -16.17
CA PRO A 37 -4.91 -6.57 -16.34
C PRO A 37 -3.77 -5.85 -17.08
N SER A 38 -4.07 -4.81 -17.87
CA SER A 38 -3.05 -4.02 -18.56
C SER A 38 -2.27 -3.08 -17.66
N ILE A 39 -2.64 -2.95 -16.38
CA ILE A 39 -1.95 -2.10 -15.39
C ILE A 39 -1.34 -3.00 -14.33
N LEU A 40 -0.03 -2.94 -14.16
CA LEU A 40 0.68 -3.69 -13.11
C LEU A 40 0.49 -2.98 -11.76
N LYS A 41 0.07 -3.72 -10.73
CA LYS A 41 0.04 -3.21 -9.35
C LYS A 41 1.22 -3.80 -8.57
N ILE A 42 2.07 -2.93 -8.03
CA ILE A 42 3.27 -3.34 -7.30
C ILE A 42 3.01 -3.22 -5.80
N PHE A 43 3.20 -4.32 -5.08
CA PHE A 43 3.09 -4.38 -3.62
C PHE A 43 4.42 -4.83 -3.00
N HIS A 44 4.51 -4.75 -1.67
CA HIS A 44 5.60 -5.33 -0.91
C HIS A 44 5.04 -6.13 0.26
N SER A 45 5.14 -7.47 0.22
CA SER A 45 4.57 -8.37 1.23
C SER A 45 3.05 -8.17 1.38
N GLY A 46 2.35 -8.15 0.25
CA GLY A 46 0.96 -7.70 0.15
C GLY A 46 -0.10 -8.69 0.63
N ASP A 47 0.26 -9.84 1.20
CA ASP A 47 -0.69 -10.90 1.59
C ASP A 47 -1.85 -10.36 2.46
N SER A 48 -1.51 -9.64 3.54
CA SER A 48 -2.50 -9.00 4.41
C SER A 48 -3.27 -7.87 3.71
N ASP A 49 -2.60 -7.10 2.85
CA ASP A 49 -3.22 -5.99 2.12
C ASP A 49 -4.34 -6.51 1.21
N ILE A 50 -4.13 -7.63 0.52
CA ILE A 50 -5.13 -8.24 -0.34
C ILE A 50 -6.38 -8.63 0.45
N GLU A 51 -6.23 -9.24 1.63
CA GLU A 51 -7.37 -9.58 2.49
C GLU A 51 -8.12 -8.33 2.97
N TRP A 52 -7.39 -7.29 3.40
CA TRP A 52 -7.99 -6.07 3.92
C TRP A 52 -8.68 -5.24 2.84
N LEU A 53 -8.09 -5.15 1.64
CA LEU A 53 -8.71 -4.50 0.48
C LEU A 53 -10.06 -5.14 0.14
N GLN A 54 -10.14 -6.47 0.13
CA GLN A 54 -11.38 -7.19 -0.16
C GLN A 54 -12.40 -7.02 0.96
N ARG A 55 -11.99 -7.31 2.21
CA ARG A 55 -12.87 -7.25 3.38
C ARG A 55 -13.41 -5.84 3.62
N ASP A 56 -12.54 -4.84 3.55
CA ASP A 56 -12.89 -3.51 4.04
C ASP A 56 -13.41 -2.58 2.94
N LEU A 57 -12.86 -2.69 1.73
CA LEU A 57 -13.07 -1.70 0.65
C LEU A 57 -13.73 -2.30 -0.60
N GLY A 58 -13.99 -3.61 -0.63
CA GLY A 58 -14.51 -4.30 -1.83
C GLY A 58 -13.57 -4.23 -3.03
N LEU A 59 -12.25 -4.14 -2.77
CA LEU A 59 -11.22 -4.01 -3.79
C LEU A 59 -10.52 -5.33 -4.08
N TYR A 60 -10.35 -5.65 -5.35
CA TYR A 60 -9.66 -6.83 -5.84
C TYR A 60 -8.48 -6.43 -6.73
N VAL A 61 -7.42 -7.23 -6.74
CA VAL A 61 -6.20 -6.92 -7.51
C VAL A 61 -5.95 -8.00 -8.56
N VAL A 62 -5.80 -7.60 -9.82
CA VAL A 62 -5.42 -8.46 -10.96
C VAL A 62 -4.11 -7.94 -11.53
N ASN A 63 -3.19 -8.80 -11.98
CA ASN A 63 -1.85 -8.42 -12.44
C ASN A 63 -1.06 -7.68 -11.33
N MET A 64 -0.77 -8.42 -10.25
CA MET A 64 0.00 -7.95 -9.11
C MET A 64 1.44 -8.48 -9.18
N PHE A 65 2.40 -7.64 -8.79
CA PHE A 65 3.78 -8.03 -8.57
C PHE A 65 4.21 -7.70 -7.14
N ASP A 66 4.68 -8.71 -6.40
CA ASP A 66 5.12 -8.56 -5.03
C ASP A 66 6.65 -8.50 -4.95
N THR A 67 7.17 -7.36 -4.51
CA THR A 67 8.62 -7.12 -4.35
C THR A 67 9.26 -7.92 -3.22
N TYR A 68 8.51 -8.34 -2.20
CA TYR A 68 9.00 -9.27 -1.18
C TYR A 68 9.28 -10.65 -1.80
N GLN A 69 8.34 -11.16 -2.60
CA GLN A 69 8.51 -12.43 -3.30
C GLN A 69 9.67 -12.36 -4.30
N ALA A 70 9.79 -11.25 -5.03
CA ALA A 70 10.93 -11.00 -5.92
C ALA A 70 12.26 -10.99 -5.16
N ALA A 71 12.34 -10.30 -4.02
CA ALA A 71 13.55 -10.28 -3.18
C ALA A 71 13.93 -11.68 -2.68
N LYS A 72 12.94 -12.53 -2.37
CA LYS A 72 13.13 -13.92 -1.97
C LYS A 72 13.69 -14.76 -3.12
N VAL A 73 13.12 -14.65 -4.31
CA VAL A 73 13.61 -15.34 -5.53
C VAL A 73 15.05 -14.92 -5.86
N LEU A 74 15.36 -13.63 -5.72
CA LEU A 74 16.69 -13.07 -5.94
C LEU A 74 17.68 -13.35 -4.79
N SER A 75 17.26 -14.09 -3.76
CA SER A 75 18.09 -14.49 -2.62
C SER A 75 18.77 -13.30 -1.91
N TYR A 76 18.06 -12.19 -1.76
CA TYR A 76 18.59 -11.06 -1.01
C TYR A 76 18.73 -11.36 0.49
N PRO A 77 19.78 -10.83 1.14
CA PRO A 77 20.08 -11.14 2.55
C PRO A 77 19.01 -10.62 3.52
N LYS A 78 18.22 -9.64 3.11
CA LYS A 78 17.06 -9.13 3.83
C LYS A 78 15.93 -8.90 2.83
N LEU A 79 14.70 -9.18 3.24
CA LEU A 79 13.54 -9.14 2.35
C LEU A 79 12.62 -7.94 2.58
N GLY A 80 12.72 -7.27 3.72
CA GLY A 80 11.79 -6.20 4.09
C GLY A 80 12.01 -4.90 3.30
N LEU A 81 10.96 -4.10 3.18
CA LEU A 81 10.94 -2.85 2.41
C LEU A 81 12.06 -1.89 2.80
N SER A 82 12.34 -1.75 4.10
CA SER A 82 13.45 -0.93 4.61
C SER A 82 14.80 -1.27 3.96
N TYR A 83 15.08 -2.56 3.75
CA TYR A 83 16.30 -2.99 3.10
C TYR A 83 16.30 -2.65 1.60
N LEU A 84 15.18 -2.88 0.91
CA LEU A 84 15.07 -2.58 -0.52
C LEU A 84 15.18 -1.06 -0.79
N LEU A 85 14.54 -0.23 0.04
CA LEU A 85 14.66 1.23 -0.01
C LEU A 85 16.10 1.69 0.18
N LYS A 86 16.82 1.13 1.17
CA LYS A 86 18.22 1.47 1.37
C LYS A 86 19.09 1.02 0.20
N LYS A 87 18.90 -0.20 -0.29
CA LYS A 87 19.70 -0.81 -1.36
C LYS A 87 19.52 -0.11 -2.71
N PHE A 88 18.28 0.21 -3.09
CA PHE A 88 17.96 0.69 -4.44
C PHE A 88 17.73 2.20 -4.52
N CYS A 89 17.32 2.84 -3.42
CA CYS A 89 16.98 4.27 -3.40
C CYS A 89 17.91 5.07 -2.47
N ASN A 90 18.80 4.42 -1.73
CA ASN A 90 19.60 5.02 -0.66
C ASN A 90 18.75 5.78 0.39
N VAL A 91 17.53 5.30 0.66
CA VAL A 91 16.59 5.88 1.63
C VAL A 91 16.58 5.05 2.92
N GLU A 92 16.75 5.72 4.06
CA GLU A 92 16.56 5.12 5.39
C GLU A 92 15.09 5.22 5.80
N SER A 93 14.44 4.08 6.09
CA SER A 93 13.04 4.08 6.54
C SER A 93 12.94 4.39 8.03
N ASN A 94 12.05 5.32 8.41
CA ASN A 94 11.73 5.57 9.81
C ASN A 94 10.59 4.65 10.28
N LYS A 95 10.84 3.83 11.31
CA LYS A 95 9.86 2.88 11.87
C LYS A 95 8.98 3.45 12.98
N LYS A 96 9.17 4.72 13.36
CA LYS A 96 8.47 5.37 14.49
C LYS A 96 6.94 5.26 14.41
N PHE A 97 6.39 5.24 13.20
CA PHE A 97 4.93 5.26 12.99
C PHE A 97 4.31 3.89 12.68
N GLN A 98 5.09 2.80 12.74
CA GLN A 98 4.57 1.47 12.40
C GLN A 98 3.44 1.00 13.34
N LEU A 99 3.47 1.45 14.61
CA LEU A 99 2.46 1.16 15.63
C LEU A 99 1.60 2.39 15.97
N TYR A 100 1.61 3.41 15.10
CA TYR A 100 0.81 4.61 15.31
C TYR A 100 -0.68 4.31 15.17
N ASP A 101 -1.53 5.05 15.89
CA ASP A 101 -2.98 4.97 15.70
C ASP A 101 -3.38 5.75 14.44
N TRP A 102 -3.43 5.03 13.31
CA TRP A 102 -3.75 5.60 12.00
C TRP A 102 -5.22 6.00 11.83
N ARG A 103 -6.06 5.86 12.86
CA ARG A 103 -7.43 6.42 12.87
C ARG A 103 -7.44 7.91 13.18
N ILE A 104 -6.35 8.44 13.73
CA ILE A 104 -6.23 9.86 14.06
C ILE A 104 -6.13 10.67 12.75
N SER A 105 -7.13 11.50 12.47
CA SER A 105 -7.10 12.42 11.33
C SER A 105 -6.20 13.62 11.64
N ILE A 106 -5.01 13.67 11.03
CA ILE A 106 -4.07 14.81 11.14
C ILE A 106 -4.17 15.77 9.93
N LEU A 107 -5.10 15.56 8.99
CA LEU A 107 -5.34 16.53 7.92
C LEU A 107 -6.19 17.72 8.41
N ILE A 108 -5.67 18.46 9.41
CA ILE A 108 -5.99 19.87 9.57
C ILE A 108 -5.07 20.60 8.58
N THR A 109 -5.49 20.72 7.33
CA THR A 109 -5.06 21.88 6.55
C THR A 109 -5.85 23.05 7.10
N SER A 110 -5.19 23.88 7.91
CA SER A 110 -5.68 25.20 8.28
C SER A 110 -6.15 25.90 7.00
N SER A 111 -7.47 26.09 6.88
CA SER A 111 -8.08 27.07 5.98
C SER A 111 -7.96 28.45 6.59
#